data_AF-A0A0Q4QKS5-F1
#
_entry.id   AF-A0A0Q4QKS5-F1
#
_cell.length_a   1.000
_cell.length_b   1.000
_cell.length_c   1.000
_cell.angle_alpha   90.00
_cell.angle_beta   90.00
_cell.angle_gamma   90.00
#
_symmetry.space_group_name_H-M   'P 1'
#
loop_
_entity.id
_entity.type
_entity.pdbx_description
1 polymer ?
#
loop_
_entity_poly.entity_id
_entity_poly.type
_entity_poly.pdbx_seq_one_letter_code
_entity_poly.pdbx_strand_id
1 'polypeptide(L)' 'MNSFTRTITNIGMTEKLEYKGVTYTKRYVKDNGGYTGLDQAWENETDLPDEVIDALENDDALDIMDALK' A
#
# COMPACT_ATOMS: atom_id res chain seq x y z
N MET A 1 -5.21 15.50 -1.21
CA MET A 1 -5.97 14.73 -0.22
C MET A 1 -5.30 13.37 -0.17
N ASN A 2 -4.90 12.90 1.01
CA ASN A 2 -4.26 11.60 1.12
C ASN A 2 -5.34 10.52 1.13
N SER A 3 -5.11 9.40 0.46
CA SER A 3 -6.07 8.29 0.46
C SER A 3 -5.37 6.97 0.16
N PHE A 4 -5.85 5.90 0.79
CA PHE A 4 -5.41 4.55 0.50
C PHE A 4 -6.60 3.71 0.05
N THR A 5 -6.44 2.94 -1.02
CA THR A 5 -7.46 2.04 -1.55
C THR A 5 -6.84 0.70 -1.87
N ARG A 6 -7.43 -0.37 -1.34
CA ARG A 6 -7.08 -1.75 -1.68
C ARG A 6 -8.20 -2.39 -2.48
N THR A 7 -7.84 -2.93 -3.64
CA THR A 7 -8.75 -3.69 -4.51
C THR A 7 -8.29 -5.14 -4.57
N ILE A 8 -9.11 -6.07 -4.09
CA ILE A 8 -8.81 -7.50 -4.11
C ILE A 8 -9.61 -8.17 -5.22
N THR A 9 -8.94 -9.00 -6.01
CA THR A 9 -9.51 -9.78 -7.12
C THR A 9 -9.19 -11.26 -6.95
N ASN A 10 -9.79 -12.12 -7.77
CA ASN A 10 -9.49 -13.56 -7.77
C ASN A 10 -8.06 -13.88 -8.22
N ILE A 11 -7.42 -13.00 -8.99
CA ILE A 11 -6.06 -13.18 -9.52
C ILE A 11 -4.97 -12.47 -8.70
N GLY A 12 -5.34 -11.62 -7.75
CA GLY A 12 -4.38 -10.78 -7.04
C GLY A 12 -5.00 -9.60 -6.31
N MET A 13 -4.16 -8.68 -5.87
CA MET A 13 -4.54 -7.48 -5.15
C MET A 13 -3.83 -6.26 -5.75
N THR A 14 -4.47 -5.09 -5.70
CA THR A 14 -3.86 -3.82 -6.06
C THR A 14 -4.10 -2.82 -4.96
N GLU A 15 -3.04 -2.15 -4.52
CA GLU A 15 -3.05 -1.08 -3.54
C GLU A 15 -2.71 0.23 -4.23
N LYS A 16 -3.50 1.25 -3.98
CA LYS A 16 -3.29 2.61 -4.49
C LYS A 16 -3.21 3.56 -3.32
N LEU A 17 -2.10 4.29 -3.24
CA LEU A 17 -1.88 5.36 -2.27
C LEU A 17 -1.78 6.69 -3.01
N GLU A 18 -2.61 7.65 -2.63
CA GLU A 18 -2.43 9.05 -3.00
C GLU A 18 -1.86 9.77 -1.77
N TYR A 19 -0.65 10.33 -1.88
CA TYR A 19 0.02 11.03 -0.79
C TYR A 19 0.62 12.33 -1.31
N LYS A 20 0.22 13.47 -0.73
CA LYS A 20 0.68 14.83 -1.14
C LYS A 20 0.59 15.12 -2.66
N GLY A 21 -0.34 14.47 -3.36
CA GLY A 21 -0.54 14.64 -4.80
C GLY A 21 0.28 13.68 -5.68
N VAL A 22 1.09 12.81 -5.09
CA VAL A 22 1.76 11.70 -5.77
C VAL A 22 0.89 10.45 -5.65
N THR A 23 0.81 9.67 -6.73
CA THR A 23 0.10 8.39 -6.75
C THR A 23 1.10 7.24 -6.80
N TYR A 24 1.04 6.38 -5.80
CA TYR A 24 1.78 5.14 -5.73
C TYR A 24 0.82 3.97 -5.97
N THR A 25 1.26 2.97 -6.71
CA THR A 25 0.46 1.78 -7.01
C THR A 25 1.31 0.55 -6.82
N LYS A 26 0.79 -0.40 -6.04
CA LYS A 26 1.39 -1.73 -5.91
C LYS A 26 0.43 -2.81 -6.33
N ARG A 27 0.95 -3.79 -7.05
CA ARG A 27 0.22 -4.97 -7.49
C ARG A 27 0.81 -6.20 -6.85
N TYR A 28 -0.08 -7.11 -6.52
CA TYR A 28 0.22 -8.39 -5.93
C TYR A 28 -0.50 -9.46 -6.75
N VAL A 29 0.17 -10.56 -7.04
CA VAL A 29 -0.44 -11.74 -7.64
C VAL A 29 -0.81 -12.73 -6.57
N LYS A 30 -1.93 -13.43 -6.75
CA LYS A 30 -2.33 -14.50 -5.86
C LYS A 30 -1.73 -15.82 -6.35
N ASP A 31 -0.92 -16.44 -5.51
CA ASP A 31 -0.36 -17.77 -5.75
C ASP A 31 -0.83 -18.77 -4.68
N ASN A 32 -0.28 -19.99 -4.69
CA ASN A 32 -0.65 -21.04 -3.73
C ASN A 32 -0.21 -20.71 -2.28
N GLY A 33 0.69 -19.75 -2.09
CA GLY A 33 1.21 -19.33 -0.79
C GLY A 33 0.58 -18.05 -0.24
N GLY A 34 -0.14 -17.27 -1.06
CA GLY A 34 -0.80 -16.04 -0.65
C GLY A 34 -0.75 -14.96 -1.72
N TYR A 35 -0.44 -13.73 -1.31
CA TYR A 35 -0.22 -12.60 -2.21
C TYR A 35 1.28 -12.31 -2.33
N THR A 36 1.81 -12.33 -3.54
CA THR A 36 3.21 -11.97 -3.84
C THR A 36 3.24 -10.61 -4.53
N GLY A 37 3.98 -9.65 -3.98
CA GLY A 37 4.17 -8.33 -4.58
C GLY A 37 4.92 -8.42 -5.91
N LEU A 38 4.41 -7.76 -6.95
CA LEU A 38 5.06 -7.58 -8.25
C LEU A 38 5.81 -6.27 -8.37
N ASP A 39 5.38 -5.25 -7.61
CA ASP A 39 5.97 -3.92 -7.61
C ASP A 39 6.90 -3.73 -6.39
N GLN A 40 7.70 -2.67 -6.40
CA GLN A 40 8.71 -2.36 -5.38
C GLN A 40 8.07 -2.17 -3.99
N ALA A 41 8.80 -2.48 -2.89
CA ALA A 41 8.28 -2.36 -1.53
C ALA A 41 8.13 -0.90 -1.05
N TRP A 42 7.28 -0.65 -0.02
CA TRP A 42 6.88 0.71 0.40
C TRP A 42 8.07 1.42 1.04
N GLU A 43 8.88 0.65 1.77
CA GLU A 43 10.21 1.00 2.31
C GLU A 43 11.18 1.64 1.30
N ASN A 44 10.97 1.48 -0.01
CA ASN A 44 11.85 2.08 -1.01
C ASN A 44 11.29 3.37 -1.63
N GLU A 45 10.11 3.80 -1.22
CA GLU A 45 9.50 5.05 -1.68
C GLU A 45 10.08 6.22 -0.87
N THR A 46 11.02 6.97 -1.45
CA THR A 46 11.78 8.03 -0.76
C THR A 46 10.95 9.20 -0.26
N ASP A 47 9.72 9.32 -0.73
CA ASP A 47 8.81 10.44 -0.47
C ASP A 47 7.76 10.13 0.61
N LEU A 48 7.68 8.87 1.06
CA LEU A 48 6.78 8.44 2.12
C LEU A 48 7.49 8.54 3.48
N PRO A 49 6.85 9.15 4.50
CA PRO A 49 7.37 9.11 5.87
C PRO A 49 7.38 7.68 6.41
N ASP A 50 8.34 7.38 7.31
CA ASP A 50 8.45 6.08 7.97
C ASP A 50 7.14 5.65 8.63
N GLU A 51 6.41 6.56 9.29
CA GLU A 51 5.11 6.27 9.92
C GLU A 51 4.04 5.79 8.91
N VAL A 52 4.07 6.32 7.68
CA VAL A 52 3.15 5.89 6.61
C VAL A 52 3.58 4.53 6.07
N ILE A 53 4.88 4.30 5.91
CA ILE A 53 5.43 3.02 5.47
C ILE A 53 5.08 1.92 6.49
N ASP A 54 5.36 2.15 7.77
CA ASP A 54 5.07 1.22 8.86
C ASP A 54 3.57 0.89 8.93
N ALA A 55 2.70 1.89 8.78
CA ALA A 55 1.26 1.67 8.76
C ALA A 55 0.81 0.81 7.56
N LEU A 56 1.38 1.06 6.37
CA LEU A 56 1.08 0.29 5.16
C LEU A 56 1.60 -1.16 5.22
N GLU A 57 2.72 -1.40 5.91
CA GLU A 57 3.31 -2.73 6.06
C GLU A 57 2.63 -3.56 7.15
N ASN A 58 2.18 -2.94 8.25
CA ASN A 58 1.42 -3.63 9.30
C ASN A 58 -0.02 -3.98 8.88
N ASP A 59 -0.51 -3.37 7.79
CA ASP A 59 -1.84 -3.61 7.23
C ASP A 59 -3.01 -3.35 8.22
N ASP A 60 -2.82 -2.42 9.18
CA ASP A 60 -3.90 -1.98 10.06
C ASP A 60 -4.60 -0.76 9.45
N ALA A 61 -5.89 -0.92 9.15
CA ALA A 61 -6.69 0.14 8.54
C ALA A 61 -6.78 1.41 9.41
N LEU A 62 -6.75 1.29 10.74
CA LEU A 62 -6.79 2.44 11.64
C LEU A 62 -5.46 3.19 11.63
N ASP A 63 -4.35 2.46 11.64
CA ASP A 63 -3.01 3.06 11.60
C ASP A 63 -2.77 3.74 10.25
N ILE A 64 -3.20 3.13 9.14
CA ILE A 64 -3.14 3.74 7.80
C ILE A 64 -4.00 5.02 7.77
N MET A 65 -5.20 5.01 8.34
CA MET A 65 -6.05 6.21 8.37
C MET A 65 -5.45 7.32 9.24
N ASP A 66 -4.75 6.98 10.33
CA ASP A 66 -4.11 7.97 11.21
C ASP A 66 -2.87 8.58 10.56
N ALA A 67 -2.02 7.74 9.96
CA ALA A 67 -0.79 8.16 9.27
C ALA A 67 -1.06 9.03 8.02
N LEU A 68 -2.25 8.95 7.44
CA LEU A 68 -2.64 9.72 6.26
C LEU A 68 -3.31 11.07 6.57
N LYS A 69 -3.53 11.43 7.84
CA LYS A 69 -4.10 12.75 8.24
C LYS A 69 -3.17 13.91 7.92
#